data_AF-K6DE10-F1
#
_entry.id   AF-K6DE10-F1
#
_cell.length_a   1.000
_cell.length_b   1.000
_cell.length_c   1.000
_cell.angle_alpha   90.00
_cell.angle_beta   90.00
_cell.angle_gamma   90.00
#
_symmetry.space_group_name_H-M   'P 1'
#
loop_
_entity.id
_entity.type
_entity.pdbx_description
1 polymer ?
#
loop_
_entity_poly.entity_id
_entity_poly.type
_entity_poly.pdbx_seq_one_letter_code
_entity_poly.pdbx_strand_id
1 'polypeptide(L)'
;MFSVMDSVRKEHEMEGNKNKDQKNNFTGIATLKEGLSALKVAELQDIRKKLQIKNISSLKKAELIQYLAEGIPLLLRIIISQFDERRLFLIKSIIANDGVISAKNIEIEEMEYFYKTGFMFTSFQNGNPVVMVPLELLPSLEELVQDETILVDVKRNTEWIKITRGLLYYYGTVPHDKLVDLVEKYTPIRLDFLAFNYVIFDAMEYYQEIFIDRYGYSYWEVMDPLVILEEQASRGNIDYYSFSRKQLLEAGETNYVEHPKGYSQLLSLFTKEYRMPQEEAVALIEDCIIHVKMGIQPSQLLQHLQMQLTFESLEAVQRLMDVVVTLMNNTRQWYLKGYTSEELFKQEKNSLLPLPNKKGEVISLQTRQKIGRNDPCPCGSGKKFKKCCGN
;
A
#
# COMPACT_ATOMS: atom_id res chain seq x y z
N MET A 1 1.15 -8.10 21.95
CA MET A 1 1.89 -7.49 20.83
C MET A 1 3.17 -6.76 21.27
N PHE A 2 3.25 -6.10 22.44
CA PHE A 2 4.46 -5.36 22.88
C PHE A 2 5.62 -6.18 23.48
N SER A 3 5.64 -7.51 23.34
CA SER A 3 6.50 -8.40 24.13
C SER A 3 7.98 -8.40 23.70
N VAL A 4 8.25 -8.42 22.40
CA VAL A 4 9.61 -8.59 21.85
C VAL A 4 10.40 -7.28 21.96
N MET A 5 9.74 -6.16 21.69
CA MET A 5 10.30 -4.81 21.78
C MET A 5 10.74 -4.42 23.20
N ASP A 6 10.04 -4.89 24.25
CA ASP A 6 10.47 -4.63 25.63
C ASP A 6 11.76 -5.38 25.99
N SER A 7 12.01 -6.52 25.37
CA SER A 7 13.29 -7.26 25.51
C SER A 7 14.41 -6.55 24.76
N VAL A 8 14.13 -6.11 23.53
CA VAL A 8 15.07 -5.36 22.68
C VAL A 8 15.42 -3.98 23.27
N ARG A 9 14.43 -3.25 23.81
CA ARG A 9 14.65 -1.97 24.50
C ARG A 9 15.40 -2.13 25.82
N LYS A 10 15.20 -3.24 26.55
CA LYS A 10 15.94 -3.52 27.80
C LYS A 10 17.42 -3.85 27.55
N GLU A 11 17.75 -4.47 26.43
CA GLU A 11 19.16 -4.67 26.03
C GLU A 11 19.84 -3.35 25.66
N HIS A 12 19.11 -2.43 25.01
CA HIS A 12 19.58 -1.07 24.71
C HIS A 12 19.94 -0.24 25.96
N GLU A 13 19.28 -0.47 27.10
CA GLU A 13 19.59 0.24 28.36
C GLU A 13 20.83 -0.31 29.08
N MET A 14 21.31 -1.51 28.75
CA MET A 14 22.45 -2.16 29.42
C MET A 14 23.80 -1.97 28.72
N GLU A 15 23.84 -1.63 27.43
CA GLU A 15 25.09 -1.54 26.63
C GLU A 15 25.56 -0.10 26.32
N GLY A 16 25.05 0.90 27.03
CA GLY A 16 25.44 2.31 26.89
C GLY A 16 26.86 2.64 27.35
N ASN A 17 27.89 2.14 26.66
CA ASN A 17 29.18 2.78 26.35
C ASN A 17 30.20 1.70 25.94
N LYS A 18 30.50 1.58 24.64
CA LYS A 18 31.86 1.35 24.11
C LYS A 18 31.93 1.33 22.58
N ASN A 19 32.70 2.30 22.08
CA ASN A 19 33.60 2.33 20.92
C ASN A 19 33.14 1.87 19.51
N LYS A 20 33.26 2.83 18.59
CA LYS A 20 33.44 2.67 17.14
C LYS A 20 34.78 1.99 16.83
N ASP A 21 34.82 1.27 15.70
CA ASP A 21 35.98 0.60 15.08
C ASP A 21 36.34 -0.81 15.58
N GLN A 22 35.39 -1.74 15.53
CA GLN A 22 35.68 -3.17 15.34
C GLN A 22 35.10 -3.62 14.00
N LYS A 23 35.88 -4.40 13.22
CA LYS A 23 35.31 -5.22 12.13
C LYS A 23 34.11 -5.97 12.72
N ASN A 24 32.92 -5.72 12.19
CA ASN A 24 31.68 -6.34 12.66
C ASN A 24 31.70 -7.84 12.34
N ASN A 25 32.42 -8.63 13.13
CA ASN A 25 32.27 -10.08 13.15
C ASN A 25 30.98 -10.38 13.92
N PHE A 26 29.86 -10.39 13.21
CA PHE A 26 28.61 -10.88 13.75
C PHE A 26 28.72 -12.40 13.93
N THR A 27 28.22 -12.93 15.06
CA THR A 27 28.21 -14.36 15.35
C THR A 27 26.82 -14.91 15.06
N GLY A 28 26.72 -15.91 14.19
CA GLY A 28 25.46 -16.61 13.90
C GLY A 28 24.98 -17.48 15.07
N ILE A 29 23.78 -18.03 14.94
CA ILE A 29 23.20 -19.00 15.88
C ILE A 29 23.62 -20.40 15.44
N ALA A 30 24.15 -21.25 16.32
CA ALA A 30 24.63 -22.55 15.90
C ALA A 30 23.48 -23.51 15.56
N THR A 31 22.45 -23.55 16.41
CA THR A 31 21.34 -24.51 16.28
C THR A 31 19.97 -23.86 16.37
N LEU A 32 18.96 -24.46 15.75
CA LEU A 32 17.58 -24.00 15.82
C LEU A 32 17.05 -24.04 17.26
N LYS A 33 17.45 -25.04 18.04
CA LYS A 33 17.11 -25.16 19.45
C LYS A 33 17.61 -23.97 20.28
N GLU A 34 18.80 -23.47 19.97
CA GLU A 34 19.35 -22.27 20.60
C GLU A 34 18.50 -21.03 20.29
N GLY A 35 18.18 -20.80 19.01
CA GLY A 35 17.32 -19.68 18.58
C GLY A 35 15.93 -19.73 19.22
N LEU A 36 15.28 -20.90 19.22
CA LEU A 36 13.96 -21.09 19.84
C LEU A 36 13.99 -20.92 21.37
N SER A 37 15.11 -21.20 22.02
CA SER A 37 15.23 -21.06 23.48
C SER A 37 15.17 -19.60 23.95
N ALA A 38 15.61 -18.67 23.12
CA ALA A 38 15.55 -17.23 23.37
C ALA A 38 14.11 -16.68 23.36
N LEU A 39 13.17 -17.36 22.69
CA LEU A 39 11.79 -16.92 22.56
C LEU A 39 10.94 -17.22 23.81
N LYS A 40 9.91 -16.42 24.04
CA LYS A 40 8.88 -16.65 25.08
C LYS A 40 7.92 -17.75 24.63
N VAL A 41 7.23 -18.37 25.59
CA VAL A 41 6.25 -19.44 25.30
C VAL A 41 5.15 -18.95 24.36
N ALA A 42 4.69 -17.70 24.50
CA ALA A 42 3.70 -17.12 23.59
C ALA A 42 4.22 -17.05 22.13
N GLU A 43 5.47 -16.64 21.93
CA GLU A 43 6.10 -16.55 20.61
C GLU A 43 6.31 -17.93 19.98
N LEU A 44 6.70 -18.94 20.78
CA LEU A 44 6.75 -20.33 20.33
C LEU A 44 5.38 -20.88 19.93
N GLN A 45 4.32 -20.48 20.64
CA GLN A 45 2.94 -20.84 20.29
C GLN A 45 2.49 -20.15 19.01
N ASP A 46 2.96 -18.94 18.73
CA ASP A 46 2.66 -18.23 17.50
C ASP A 46 3.35 -18.88 16.29
N ILE A 47 4.62 -19.31 16.43
CA ILE A 47 5.30 -20.17 15.44
C ILE A 47 4.50 -21.44 15.18
N ARG A 48 4.11 -22.15 16.25
CA ARG A 48 3.31 -23.38 16.15
C ARG A 48 2.01 -23.16 15.36
N LYS A 49 1.29 -22.07 15.65
CA LYS A 49 0.03 -21.74 14.96
C LYS A 49 0.26 -21.42 13.49
N LYS A 50 1.26 -20.57 13.17
CA LYS A 50 1.59 -20.18 11.78
C LYS A 50 1.98 -21.40 10.94
N LEU A 51 2.84 -22.25 11.49
CA LEU A 51 3.27 -23.50 10.86
C LEU A 51 2.24 -24.63 10.94
N GLN A 52 1.07 -24.36 11.55
CA GLN A 52 -0.03 -25.31 11.72
C GLN A 52 0.38 -26.65 12.36
N ILE A 53 1.36 -26.62 13.26
CA ILE A 53 1.82 -27.82 13.99
C ILE A 53 0.80 -28.13 15.09
N LYS A 54 0.09 -29.25 14.91
CA LYS A 54 -1.04 -29.66 15.77
C LYS A 54 -0.56 -30.48 16.96
N ASN A 55 -1.46 -30.65 17.94
CA ASN A 55 -1.32 -31.56 19.09
C ASN A 55 -0.17 -31.28 20.08
N ILE A 56 0.49 -30.11 19.99
CA ILE A 56 1.59 -29.73 20.90
C ILE A 56 1.31 -28.45 21.69
N SER A 57 0.06 -27.96 21.73
CA SER A 57 -0.30 -26.70 22.39
C SER A 57 -0.17 -26.72 23.91
N SER A 58 -0.28 -27.90 24.54
CA SER A 58 -0.21 -28.08 26.00
C SER A 58 1.20 -28.38 26.53
N LEU A 59 2.20 -28.49 25.64
CA LEU A 59 3.56 -28.85 26.03
C LEU A 59 4.23 -27.74 26.84
N LYS A 60 5.14 -28.14 27.74
CA LYS A 60 5.99 -27.20 28.46
C LYS A 60 7.04 -26.60 27.52
N LYS A 61 7.63 -25.45 27.87
CA LYS A 61 8.58 -24.72 27.00
C LYS A 61 9.68 -25.61 26.41
N ALA A 62 10.34 -26.43 27.23
CA ALA A 62 11.43 -27.29 26.77
C ALA A 62 10.99 -28.37 25.78
N GLU A 63 9.84 -29.01 26.03
CA GLU A 63 9.26 -30.00 25.11
C GLU A 63 8.79 -29.33 23.81
N LEU A 64 8.13 -28.17 23.92
CA LEU A 64 7.68 -27.39 22.77
C LEU A 64 8.85 -27.00 21.86
N ILE A 65 9.97 -26.53 22.43
CA ILE A 65 11.20 -26.23 21.68
C ILE A 65 11.70 -27.47 20.96
N GLN A 66 11.74 -28.63 21.62
CA GLN A 66 12.22 -29.87 21.01
C GLN A 66 11.38 -30.25 19.79
N TYR A 67 10.05 -30.28 19.93
CA TYR A 67 9.15 -30.61 18.82
C TYR A 67 9.22 -29.59 17.67
N LEU A 68 9.36 -28.30 17.97
CA LEU A 68 9.53 -27.27 16.95
C LEU A 68 10.86 -27.41 16.22
N ALA A 69 11.96 -27.68 16.95
CA ALA A 69 13.28 -27.86 16.36
C ALA A 69 13.35 -29.06 15.40
N GLU A 70 12.59 -30.13 15.68
CA GLU A 70 12.47 -31.30 14.80
C GLU A 70 11.53 -31.05 13.62
N GLY A 71 10.43 -30.31 13.83
CA GLY A 71 9.39 -30.10 12.81
C GLY A 71 9.72 -29.02 11.77
N ILE A 72 10.32 -27.90 12.19
CA ILE A 72 10.60 -26.75 11.31
C ILE A 72 11.47 -27.12 10.10
N PRO A 73 12.58 -27.89 10.23
CA PRO A 73 13.39 -28.29 9.08
C PRO A 73 12.57 -29.01 7.99
N LEU A 74 11.61 -29.84 8.39
CA LEU A 74 10.73 -30.59 7.48
C LEU A 74 9.73 -29.69 6.74
N LEU A 75 9.49 -28.48 7.24
CA LEU A 75 8.55 -27.51 6.69
C LEU A 75 9.23 -26.43 5.85
N LEU A 76 10.58 -26.33 5.84
CA LEU A 76 11.30 -25.26 5.14
C LEU A 76 10.88 -25.12 3.67
N ARG A 77 10.73 -26.24 2.96
CA ARG A 77 10.28 -26.23 1.57
C ARG A 77 8.90 -25.59 1.41
N ILE A 78 7.96 -25.94 2.29
CA ILE A 78 6.60 -25.41 2.27
C ILE A 78 6.64 -23.90 2.57
N ILE A 79 7.40 -23.48 3.57
CA ILE A 79 7.52 -22.07 3.96
C ILE A 79 8.12 -21.25 2.80
N ILE A 80 9.27 -21.67 2.26
CA ILE A 80 9.98 -20.93 1.21
C ILE A 80 9.19 -20.91 -0.11
N SER A 81 8.41 -21.95 -0.41
CA SER A 81 7.53 -21.96 -1.59
C SER A 81 6.41 -20.90 -1.57
N GLN A 82 6.13 -20.30 -0.41
CA GLN A 82 5.16 -19.20 -0.25
C GLN A 82 5.82 -17.81 -0.36
N PHE A 83 7.15 -17.75 -0.40
CA PHE A 83 7.87 -16.49 -0.43
C PHE A 83 7.82 -15.85 -1.82
N ASP A 84 8.09 -14.55 -1.84
CA ASP A 84 8.31 -13.76 -3.05
C ASP A 84 9.82 -13.53 -3.24
N GLU A 85 10.19 -12.88 -4.34
CA GLU A 85 11.60 -12.67 -4.70
C GLU A 85 12.36 -11.84 -3.66
N ARG A 86 11.71 -10.87 -2.98
CA ARG A 86 12.37 -10.06 -1.93
C ARG A 86 12.75 -10.94 -0.73
N ARG A 87 11.82 -11.76 -0.25
CA ARG A 87 12.07 -12.67 0.87
C ARG A 87 13.07 -13.77 0.52
N LEU A 88 13.04 -14.30 -0.71
CA LEU A 88 14.06 -15.24 -1.18
C LEU A 88 15.45 -14.59 -1.29
N PHE A 89 15.52 -13.34 -1.77
CA PHE A 89 16.76 -12.58 -1.82
C PHE A 89 17.35 -12.35 -0.43
N LEU A 90 16.51 -12.11 0.58
CA LEU A 90 16.94 -11.99 1.97
C LEU A 90 17.58 -13.29 2.48
N ILE A 91 16.97 -14.45 2.22
CA ILE A 91 17.55 -15.76 2.57
C ILE A 91 18.91 -15.93 1.88
N LYS A 92 19.00 -15.65 0.57
CA LYS A 92 20.26 -15.73 -0.18
C LYS A 92 21.34 -14.81 0.40
N SER A 93 20.96 -13.61 0.83
CA SER A 93 21.87 -12.66 1.47
C SER A 93 22.38 -13.19 2.81
N ILE A 94 21.52 -13.84 3.60
CA ILE A 94 21.89 -14.47 4.87
C ILE A 94 22.87 -15.63 4.65
N ILE A 95 22.59 -16.51 3.69
CA ILE A 95 23.48 -17.62 3.31
C ILE A 95 24.85 -17.08 2.89
N ALA A 96 24.89 -16.06 2.03
CA ALA A 96 26.14 -15.49 1.53
C ALA A 96 27.00 -14.79 2.61
N ASN A 97 26.44 -14.55 3.81
CA ASN A 97 27.12 -13.95 4.95
C ASN A 97 27.14 -14.90 6.16
N ASP A 98 27.33 -16.21 5.90
CA ASP A 98 27.51 -17.24 6.92
C ASP A 98 26.39 -17.27 7.98
N GLY A 99 25.14 -17.06 7.54
CA GLY A 99 23.96 -17.15 8.38
C GLY A 99 23.60 -15.88 9.15
N VAL A 100 24.25 -14.74 8.90
CA VAL A 100 23.94 -13.48 9.58
C VAL A 100 24.11 -12.24 8.69
N ILE A 101 23.16 -11.30 8.78
CA ILE A 101 23.25 -9.99 8.12
C ILE A 101 22.88 -8.86 9.08
N SER A 102 23.32 -7.65 8.75
CA SER A 102 22.83 -6.45 9.42
C SER A 102 21.38 -6.17 9.04
N ALA A 103 20.56 -5.82 10.03
CA ALA A 103 19.15 -5.47 9.87
C ALA A 103 18.91 -3.96 9.74
N LYS A 104 19.94 -3.17 9.42
CA LYS A 104 19.83 -1.69 9.34
C LYS A 104 18.86 -1.19 8.28
N ASN A 105 18.70 -1.96 7.20
CA ASN A 105 17.83 -1.64 6.07
C ASN A 105 16.62 -2.59 6.01
N ILE A 106 16.26 -3.16 7.15
CA ILE A 106 15.11 -4.06 7.30
C ILE A 106 14.11 -3.32 8.16
N GLU A 107 12.87 -3.25 7.68
CA GLU A 107 11.80 -2.56 8.40
C GLU A 107 11.40 -3.31 9.68
N ILE A 108 10.82 -2.59 10.64
CA ILE A 108 10.45 -3.17 11.94
C ILE A 108 9.41 -4.27 11.76
N GLU A 109 8.46 -4.07 10.87
CA GLU A 109 7.40 -4.99 10.50
C GLU A 109 7.96 -6.29 9.91
N GLU A 110 9.01 -6.20 9.08
CA GLU A 110 9.71 -7.37 8.52
C GLU A 110 10.41 -8.16 9.64
N MET A 111 11.02 -7.47 10.60
CA MET A 111 11.66 -8.11 11.77
C MET A 111 10.65 -8.85 12.66
N GLU A 112 9.46 -8.29 12.86
CA GLU A 112 8.37 -8.94 13.61
C GLU A 112 7.82 -10.19 12.91
N TYR A 113 7.95 -10.26 11.59
CA TYR A 113 7.58 -11.44 10.83
C TYR A 113 8.60 -12.59 10.99
N PHE A 114 9.90 -12.29 11.03
CA PHE A 114 10.94 -13.33 10.94
C PHE A 114 10.87 -14.40 12.00
N TYR A 115 10.72 -14.07 13.29
CA TYR A 115 10.67 -15.11 14.32
C TYR A 115 9.47 -16.04 14.15
N LYS A 116 8.35 -15.55 13.59
CA LYS A 116 7.15 -16.37 13.35
C LYS A 116 7.39 -17.45 12.30
N THR A 117 8.35 -17.26 11.40
CA THR A 117 8.79 -18.31 10.46
C THR A 117 9.40 -19.52 11.18
N GLY A 118 9.87 -19.33 12.41
CA GLY A 118 10.48 -20.34 13.25
C GLY A 118 11.97 -20.57 13.00
N PHE A 119 12.54 -20.11 11.88
CA PHE A 119 13.95 -20.35 11.53
C PHE A 119 14.80 -19.09 11.34
N MET A 120 14.18 -17.91 11.32
CA MET A 120 14.87 -16.62 11.26
C MET A 120 14.73 -15.88 12.60
N PHE A 121 15.83 -15.34 13.11
CA PHE A 121 15.88 -14.72 14.44
C PHE A 121 16.51 -13.34 14.36
N THR A 122 16.12 -12.45 15.27
CA THR A 122 16.65 -11.09 15.39
C THR A 122 17.40 -10.92 16.71
N SER A 123 18.52 -10.21 16.71
CA SER A 123 19.28 -9.87 17.93
C SER A 123 20.03 -8.55 17.74
N PHE A 124 20.58 -8.01 18.82
CA PHE A 124 21.50 -6.87 18.79
C PHE A 124 22.92 -7.37 19.05
N GLN A 125 23.84 -7.10 18.12
CA GLN A 125 25.25 -7.44 18.26
C GLN A 125 26.11 -6.21 18.00
N ASN A 126 27.01 -5.90 18.93
CA ASN A 126 27.87 -4.72 18.88
C ASN A 126 27.07 -3.42 18.63
N GLY A 127 25.90 -3.28 19.26
CA GLY A 127 24.99 -2.14 19.08
C GLY A 127 24.29 -2.05 17.71
N ASN A 128 24.35 -3.10 16.87
CA ASN A 128 23.65 -3.14 15.59
C ASN A 128 22.61 -4.25 15.58
N PRO A 129 21.39 -4.01 15.05
CA PRO A 129 20.42 -5.08 14.87
C PRO A 129 20.89 -6.01 13.74
N VAL A 130 20.70 -7.31 13.95
CA VAL A 130 21.06 -8.37 13.01
C VAL A 130 19.91 -9.36 12.82
N VAL A 131 19.81 -9.92 11.62
CA VAL A 131 18.96 -11.07 11.32
C VAL A 131 19.86 -12.28 11.10
N MET A 132 19.48 -13.40 11.70
CA MET A 132 20.26 -14.63 11.72
C MET A 132 19.41 -15.83 11.37
N VAL A 133 20.04 -16.84 10.79
CA VAL A 133 19.50 -18.18 10.61
C VAL A 133 20.45 -19.18 11.29
N PRO A 134 19.94 -20.24 11.93
CA PRO A 134 20.78 -21.29 12.49
C PRO A 134 21.72 -21.92 11.45
N LEU A 135 23.01 -22.02 11.78
CA LEU A 135 24.04 -22.55 10.89
C LEU A 135 23.72 -23.98 10.40
N GLU A 136 23.10 -24.79 11.26
CA GLU A 136 22.66 -26.15 10.89
C GLU A 136 21.63 -26.20 9.76
N LEU A 137 20.91 -25.10 9.48
CA LEU A 137 19.92 -25.04 8.40
C LEU A 137 20.50 -24.54 7.07
N LEU A 138 21.71 -23.97 7.07
CA LEU A 138 22.29 -23.39 5.86
C LEU A 138 22.37 -24.38 4.69
N PRO A 139 22.83 -25.65 4.86
CA PRO A 139 22.89 -26.59 3.74
C PRO A 139 21.52 -26.84 3.09
N SER A 140 20.47 -26.99 3.91
CA SER A 140 19.10 -27.19 3.39
C SER A 140 18.58 -25.94 2.71
N LEU A 141 18.87 -24.74 3.23
CA LEU A 141 18.45 -23.50 2.62
C LEU A 141 19.18 -23.24 1.30
N GLU A 142 20.48 -23.54 1.22
CA GLU A 142 21.28 -23.45 -0.01
C GLU A 142 20.70 -24.29 -1.15
N GLU A 143 20.23 -25.50 -0.84
CA GLU A 143 19.53 -26.36 -1.80
C GLU A 143 18.19 -25.73 -2.22
N LEU A 144 17.37 -25.30 -1.26
CA LEU A 144 16.02 -24.77 -1.52
C LEU A 144 16.04 -23.47 -2.33
N VAL A 145 17.01 -22.57 -2.11
CA VAL A 145 17.09 -21.31 -2.88
C VAL A 145 17.55 -21.48 -4.33
N GLN A 146 17.98 -22.70 -4.69
CA GLN A 146 18.39 -23.11 -6.04
C GLN A 146 17.38 -24.05 -6.72
N ASP A 147 16.42 -24.61 -5.98
CA ASP A 147 15.38 -25.50 -6.51
C ASP A 147 14.52 -24.79 -7.56
N GLU A 148 14.50 -25.33 -8.79
CA GLU A 148 13.80 -24.72 -9.92
C GLU A 148 12.30 -24.55 -9.69
N THR A 149 11.66 -25.49 -9.00
CA THR A 149 10.21 -25.41 -8.72
C THR A 149 9.91 -24.31 -7.70
N ILE A 150 10.77 -24.14 -6.70
CA ILE A 150 10.67 -23.02 -5.74
C ILE A 150 10.87 -21.70 -6.47
N LEU A 151 11.85 -21.60 -7.37
CA LEU A 151 12.08 -20.38 -8.15
C LEU A 151 10.89 -20.02 -9.05
N VAL A 152 10.19 -21.01 -9.61
CA VAL A 152 8.95 -20.80 -10.36
C VAL A 152 7.83 -20.31 -9.45
N ASP A 153 7.62 -20.96 -8.30
CA ASP A 153 6.62 -20.55 -7.32
C ASP A 153 6.87 -19.13 -6.80
N VAL A 154 8.12 -18.80 -6.46
CA VAL A 154 8.53 -17.49 -5.96
C VAL A 154 8.24 -16.38 -6.98
N LYS A 155 8.55 -16.60 -8.27
CA LYS A 155 8.23 -15.62 -9.33
C LYS A 155 6.72 -15.39 -9.46
N ARG A 156 5.94 -16.48 -9.43
CA ARG A 156 4.47 -16.40 -9.46
C ARG A 156 3.94 -15.64 -8.24
N ASN A 157 4.47 -15.93 -7.05
CA ASN A 157 4.06 -15.28 -5.81
C ASN A 157 4.38 -13.79 -5.83
N THR A 158 5.56 -13.38 -6.31
CA THR A 158 5.92 -11.97 -6.53
C THR A 158 4.88 -11.29 -7.41
N GLU A 159 4.49 -11.90 -8.52
CA GLU A 159 3.49 -11.34 -9.41
C GLU A 159 2.12 -11.22 -8.73
N TRP A 160 1.65 -12.26 -8.05
CA TRP A 160 0.38 -12.22 -7.31
C TRP A 160 0.36 -11.09 -6.27
N ILE A 161 1.43 -10.95 -5.50
CA ILE A 161 1.56 -9.91 -4.48
C ILE A 161 1.58 -8.53 -5.11
N LYS A 162 2.43 -8.31 -6.14
CA LYS A 162 2.55 -7.00 -6.79
C LYS A 162 1.27 -6.58 -7.51
N ILE A 163 0.63 -7.49 -8.25
CA ILE A 163 -0.65 -7.18 -8.90
C ILE A 163 -1.73 -6.86 -7.85
N THR A 164 -1.83 -7.64 -6.78
CA THR A 164 -2.79 -7.38 -5.70
C THR A 164 -2.55 -6.01 -5.06
N ARG A 165 -1.30 -5.70 -4.69
CA ARG A 165 -0.92 -4.40 -4.12
C ARG A 165 -1.19 -3.27 -5.08
N GLY A 166 -0.82 -3.39 -6.36
CA GLY A 166 -1.08 -2.37 -7.37
C GLY A 166 -2.56 -2.11 -7.62
N LEU A 167 -3.39 -3.16 -7.62
CA LEU A 167 -4.85 -3.00 -7.70
C LEU A 167 -5.39 -2.24 -6.47
N LEU A 168 -4.95 -2.62 -5.28
CA LEU A 168 -5.37 -1.96 -4.03
C LEU A 168 -4.86 -0.52 -3.94
N TYR A 169 -3.64 -0.23 -4.41
CA TYR A 169 -3.10 1.13 -4.48
C TYR A 169 -4.01 2.07 -5.29
N TYR A 170 -4.54 1.59 -6.41
CA TYR A 170 -5.39 2.37 -7.30
C TYR A 170 -6.88 2.35 -6.95
N TYR A 171 -7.38 1.26 -6.38
CA TYR A 171 -8.80 1.13 -6.04
C TYR A 171 -9.11 1.46 -4.58
N GLY A 172 -8.12 1.50 -3.71
CA GLY A 172 -8.25 1.69 -2.27
C GLY A 172 -8.74 0.42 -1.60
N THR A 173 -10.01 0.09 -1.82
CA THR A 173 -10.66 -1.12 -1.28
C THR A 173 -11.34 -1.90 -2.39
N VAL A 174 -11.20 -3.23 -2.32
CA VAL A 174 -11.80 -4.19 -3.26
C VAL A 174 -12.59 -5.23 -2.46
N PRO A 175 -13.87 -5.51 -2.81
CA PRO A 175 -14.66 -6.56 -2.16
C PRO A 175 -14.04 -7.96 -2.27
N HIS A 176 -14.30 -8.81 -1.26
CA HIS A 176 -13.82 -10.21 -1.22
C HIS A 176 -14.12 -10.99 -2.50
N ASP A 177 -15.33 -10.85 -3.02
CA ASP A 177 -15.81 -11.57 -4.21
C ASP A 177 -15.25 -11.02 -5.53
N LYS A 178 -14.47 -9.93 -5.50
CA LYS A 178 -13.92 -9.28 -6.69
C LYS A 178 -12.42 -9.37 -6.82
N LEU A 179 -11.68 -9.53 -5.72
CA LEU A 179 -10.23 -9.43 -5.77
C LEU A 179 -9.60 -10.50 -6.69
N VAL A 180 -10.00 -11.75 -6.53
CA VAL A 180 -9.44 -12.85 -7.33
C VAL A 180 -9.76 -12.68 -8.80
N ASP A 181 -11.01 -12.32 -9.14
CA ASP A 181 -11.42 -12.02 -10.51
C ASP A 181 -10.61 -10.87 -11.13
N LEU A 182 -10.25 -9.86 -10.34
CA LEU A 182 -9.44 -8.73 -10.79
C LEU A 182 -7.99 -9.15 -11.03
N VAL A 183 -7.40 -9.93 -10.12
CA VAL A 183 -6.02 -10.43 -10.26
C VAL A 183 -5.93 -11.39 -11.45
N GLU A 184 -6.93 -12.26 -11.65
CA GLU A 184 -6.94 -13.26 -12.71
C GLU A 184 -6.84 -12.67 -14.12
N LYS A 185 -7.37 -11.45 -14.32
CA LYS A 185 -7.25 -10.71 -15.59
C LYS A 185 -5.81 -10.41 -15.99
N TYR A 186 -4.88 -10.39 -15.02
CA TYR A 186 -3.49 -10.03 -15.22
C TYR A 186 -2.52 -11.20 -15.12
N THR A 187 -3.02 -12.38 -14.75
CA THR A 187 -2.22 -13.59 -14.61
C THR A 187 -2.42 -14.53 -15.80
N PRO A 188 -1.36 -15.15 -16.35
CA PRO A 188 -1.46 -15.98 -17.56
C PRO A 188 -2.15 -17.33 -17.34
N ILE A 189 -2.35 -17.74 -16.09
CA ILE A 189 -2.91 -19.04 -15.71
C ILE A 189 -4.04 -18.80 -14.71
N ARG A 190 -5.08 -19.63 -14.79
CA ARG A 190 -6.17 -19.64 -13.80
C ARG A 190 -5.60 -19.76 -12.38
N LEU A 191 -6.05 -18.88 -11.49
CA LEU A 191 -5.58 -18.89 -10.11
C LEU A 191 -6.09 -20.12 -9.35
N ASP A 192 -5.16 -20.80 -8.68
CA ASP A 192 -5.51 -21.65 -7.56
C ASP A 192 -5.85 -20.75 -6.37
N PHE A 193 -7.13 -20.70 -6.02
CA PHE A 193 -7.66 -19.84 -4.96
C PHE A 193 -7.03 -20.11 -3.59
N LEU A 194 -6.77 -21.37 -3.25
CA LEU A 194 -6.17 -21.71 -1.95
C LEU A 194 -4.72 -21.28 -1.92
N ALA A 195 -3.95 -21.60 -2.97
CA ALA A 195 -2.55 -21.19 -3.06
C ALA A 195 -2.40 -19.66 -3.05
N PHE A 196 -3.25 -18.95 -3.79
CA PHE A 196 -3.28 -17.48 -3.81
C PHE A 196 -3.49 -16.90 -2.41
N ASN A 197 -4.51 -17.38 -1.68
CA ASN A 197 -4.79 -16.88 -0.34
C ASN A 197 -3.65 -17.14 0.65
N TYR A 198 -2.99 -18.29 0.59
CA TYR A 198 -1.81 -18.55 1.42
C TYR A 198 -0.71 -17.53 1.15
N VAL A 199 -0.41 -17.26 -0.12
CA VAL A 199 0.62 -16.30 -0.51
C VAL A 199 0.26 -14.88 -0.08
N ILE A 200 -0.98 -14.45 -0.31
CA ILE A 200 -1.42 -13.09 0.06
C ILE A 200 -1.46 -12.91 1.57
N PHE A 201 -1.99 -13.86 2.34
CA PHE A 201 -2.03 -13.74 3.81
C PHE A 201 -0.63 -13.75 4.43
N ASP A 202 0.29 -14.57 3.90
CA ASP A 202 1.67 -14.57 4.37
C ASP A 202 2.40 -13.27 4.01
N ALA A 203 2.16 -12.72 2.81
CA ALA A 203 2.67 -11.41 2.40
C ALA A 203 2.07 -10.25 3.22
N MET A 204 0.81 -10.33 3.61
CA MET A 204 0.17 -9.34 4.50
C MET A 204 0.88 -9.24 5.84
N GLU A 205 1.26 -10.37 6.44
CA GLU A 205 2.03 -10.36 7.70
C GLU A 205 3.44 -9.78 7.53
N TYR A 206 4.05 -9.95 6.35
CA TYR A 206 5.40 -9.47 6.06
C TYR A 206 5.45 -7.97 5.72
N TYR A 207 4.61 -7.52 4.79
CA TYR A 207 4.62 -6.13 4.31
C TYR A 207 3.73 -5.20 5.12
N GLN A 208 2.64 -5.71 5.71
CA GLN A 208 1.61 -4.92 6.41
C GLN A 208 0.96 -3.82 5.56
N GLU A 209 1.08 -3.90 4.23
CA GLU A 209 0.52 -2.92 3.29
C GLU A 209 -0.89 -3.27 2.76
N ILE A 210 -1.38 -4.46 3.09
CA ILE A 210 -2.72 -4.93 2.73
C ILE A 210 -3.43 -5.30 4.03
N PHE A 211 -4.62 -4.74 4.22
CA PHE A 211 -5.53 -5.11 5.30
C PHE A 211 -6.75 -5.84 4.78
N ILE A 212 -7.28 -6.74 5.60
CA ILE A 212 -8.51 -7.47 5.32
C ILE A 212 -9.48 -7.25 6.47
N ASP A 213 -10.74 -6.97 6.12
CA ASP A 213 -11.82 -6.87 7.09
C ASP A 213 -13.06 -7.63 6.59
N ARG A 214 -14.23 -7.37 7.19
CA ARG A 214 -15.48 -8.03 6.81
C ARG A 214 -16.01 -7.64 5.43
N TYR A 215 -15.52 -6.55 4.84
CA TYR A 215 -15.98 -6.00 3.57
C TYR A 215 -15.07 -6.38 2.40
N GLY A 216 -13.75 -6.39 2.62
CA GLY A 216 -12.82 -6.72 1.55
C GLY A 216 -11.36 -6.55 1.93
N TYR A 217 -10.55 -6.32 0.90
CA TYR A 217 -9.12 -6.05 0.98
C TYR A 217 -8.89 -4.57 0.73
N SER A 218 -8.06 -3.94 1.55
CA SER A 218 -7.74 -2.52 1.46
C SER A 218 -6.24 -2.30 1.43
N TYR A 219 -5.83 -1.27 0.71
CA TYR A 219 -4.50 -0.71 0.83
C TYR A 219 -4.32 -0.04 2.21
N TRP A 220 -3.12 -0.06 2.77
CA TRP A 220 -2.88 0.32 4.17
C TRP A 220 -3.22 1.76 4.52
N GLU A 221 -3.18 2.67 3.54
CA GLU A 221 -3.51 4.09 3.73
C GLU A 221 -5.03 4.35 3.73
N VAL A 222 -5.86 3.31 3.51
CA VAL A 222 -7.32 3.45 3.56
C VAL A 222 -7.79 3.51 5.01
N MET A 223 -8.32 4.67 5.40
CA MET A 223 -8.84 4.91 6.76
C MET A 223 -10.23 4.31 6.99
N ASP A 224 -11.12 4.37 6.00
CA ASP A 224 -12.49 3.84 6.09
C ASP A 224 -12.85 3.03 4.83
N PRO A 225 -12.59 1.71 4.85
CA PRO A 225 -12.92 0.82 3.74
C PRO A 225 -14.41 0.81 3.37
N LEU A 226 -15.31 1.01 4.34
CA LEU A 226 -16.75 0.97 4.09
C LEU A 226 -17.18 2.17 3.25
N VAL A 227 -16.73 3.37 3.61
CA VAL A 227 -17.05 4.60 2.86
C VAL A 227 -16.58 4.49 1.41
N ILE A 228 -15.39 3.92 1.18
CA ILE A 228 -14.85 3.69 -0.17
C ILE A 228 -15.79 2.80 -0.97
N LEU A 229 -16.21 1.67 -0.39
CA LEU A 229 -17.09 0.72 -1.06
C LEU A 229 -18.50 1.27 -1.31
N GLU A 230 -19.07 2.05 -0.38
CA GLU A 230 -20.36 2.72 -0.56
C GLU A 230 -20.31 3.72 -1.72
N GLU A 231 -19.26 4.53 -1.79
CA GLU A 231 -19.05 5.47 -2.90
C GLU A 231 -18.85 4.72 -4.23
N GLN A 232 -18.06 3.65 -4.26
CA GLN A 232 -17.90 2.82 -5.46
C GLN A 232 -19.23 2.18 -5.90
N ALA A 233 -20.04 1.70 -4.96
CA ALA A 233 -21.33 1.07 -5.22
C ALA A 233 -22.38 2.06 -5.73
N SER A 234 -22.37 3.30 -5.23
CA SER A 234 -23.24 4.38 -5.72
C SER A 234 -23.03 4.68 -7.22
N ARG A 235 -21.84 4.37 -7.73
CA ARG A 235 -21.43 4.53 -9.14
C ARG A 235 -21.48 3.19 -9.87
N GLY A 236 -22.64 2.54 -9.84
CA GLY A 236 -22.86 1.25 -10.48
C GLY A 236 -22.75 1.25 -12.02
N ASN A 237 -22.73 2.43 -12.64
CA ASN A 237 -22.61 2.63 -14.09
C ASN A 237 -21.17 2.66 -14.61
N ILE A 238 -20.17 2.66 -13.73
CA ILE A 238 -18.74 2.59 -14.10
C ILE A 238 -18.12 1.30 -13.56
N ASP A 239 -17.34 0.62 -14.38
CA ASP A 239 -16.51 -0.49 -13.95
C ASP A 239 -15.20 0.00 -13.32
N TYR A 240 -14.40 -0.92 -12.78
CA TYR A 240 -13.04 -0.61 -12.36
C TYR A 240 -12.16 -0.21 -13.55
N TYR A 241 -11.31 0.80 -13.35
CA TYR A 241 -10.39 1.28 -14.38
C TYR A 241 -9.47 0.16 -14.86
N SER A 242 -9.42 -0.12 -16.16
CA SER A 242 -8.56 -1.18 -16.70
C SER A 242 -7.10 -0.71 -16.82
N PHE A 243 -6.29 -1.01 -15.81
CA PHE A 243 -4.84 -0.76 -15.83
C PHE A 243 -4.09 -1.71 -16.76
N SER A 244 -2.90 -1.29 -17.20
CA SER A 244 -1.95 -2.22 -17.81
C SER A 244 -1.25 -3.06 -16.74
N ARG A 245 -0.86 -4.30 -17.08
CA ARG A 245 -0.08 -5.17 -16.17
C ARG A 245 1.19 -4.49 -15.66
N LYS A 246 1.88 -3.72 -16.52
CA LYS A 246 3.09 -2.98 -16.14
C LYS A 246 2.81 -1.95 -15.05
N GLN A 247 1.74 -1.16 -15.18
CA GLN A 247 1.36 -0.16 -14.16
C GLN A 247 1.06 -0.81 -12.81
N LEU A 248 0.38 -1.97 -12.81
CA LEU A 248 0.07 -2.67 -11.56
C LEU A 248 1.32 -3.26 -10.91
N LEU A 249 2.27 -3.79 -11.70
CA LEU A 249 3.54 -4.29 -11.17
C LEU A 249 4.38 -3.16 -10.57
N GLU A 250 4.44 -1.99 -11.22
CA GLU A 250 5.13 -0.80 -10.71
C GLU A 250 4.45 -0.28 -9.42
N ALA A 251 3.12 -0.17 -9.42
CA ALA A 251 2.35 0.28 -8.27
C ALA A 251 2.35 -0.73 -7.10
N GLY A 252 2.72 -1.98 -7.35
CA GLY A 252 2.85 -3.02 -6.34
C GLY A 252 4.20 -3.05 -5.63
N GLU A 253 5.16 -2.20 -6.02
CA GLU A 253 6.43 -2.07 -5.32
C GLU A 253 6.27 -1.34 -3.98
N THR A 254 7.11 -1.71 -3.00
CA THR A 254 7.19 -0.97 -1.73
C THR A 254 7.65 0.46 -1.98
N ASN A 255 7.01 1.43 -1.32
CA ASN A 255 7.30 2.86 -1.47
C ASN A 255 7.05 3.41 -2.88
N TYR A 256 6.17 2.77 -3.66
CA TYR A 256 5.75 3.34 -4.93
C TYR A 256 4.94 4.63 -4.71
N VAL A 257 5.32 5.67 -5.43
CA VAL A 257 4.62 6.96 -5.43
C VAL A 257 4.28 7.32 -6.87
N GLU A 258 2.99 7.51 -7.14
CA GLU A 258 2.54 8.04 -8.42
C GLU A 258 2.85 9.53 -8.49
N HIS A 259 3.26 10.02 -9.67
CA HIS A 259 3.46 11.44 -9.94
C HIS A 259 2.43 11.97 -10.96
N PRO A 260 1.19 12.28 -10.54
CA PRO A 260 0.17 12.88 -11.40
C PRO A 260 0.62 14.21 -12.00
N LYS A 261 -0.05 14.65 -13.07
CA LYS A 261 0.13 16.01 -13.57
C LYS A 261 -0.20 17.00 -12.45
N GLY A 262 0.66 18.01 -12.25
CA GLY A 262 0.57 18.91 -11.09
C GLY A 262 1.64 18.62 -10.05
N TYR A 263 2.14 17.39 -9.93
CA TYR A 263 3.16 16.99 -8.95
C TYR A 263 4.42 17.86 -9.04
N SER A 264 5.07 17.89 -10.21
CA SER A 264 6.31 18.65 -10.40
C SER A 264 6.09 20.17 -10.28
N GLN A 265 4.90 20.66 -10.62
CA GLN A 265 4.55 22.07 -10.45
C GLN A 265 4.41 22.42 -8.96
N LEU A 266 3.74 21.59 -8.15
CA LEU A 266 3.67 21.78 -6.70
C LEU A 266 5.06 21.67 -6.07
N LEU A 267 5.85 20.68 -6.47
CA LEU A 267 7.22 20.54 -5.95
C LEU A 267 8.05 21.79 -6.24
N SER A 268 7.97 22.33 -7.46
CA SER A 268 8.64 23.58 -7.80
C SER A 268 8.07 24.77 -7.02
N LEU A 269 6.77 24.83 -6.79
CA LEU A 269 6.12 25.91 -6.04
C LEU A 269 6.59 25.89 -4.58
N PHE A 270 6.51 24.75 -3.92
CA PHE A 270 6.91 24.57 -2.51
C PHE A 270 8.40 24.82 -2.29
N THR A 271 9.25 24.29 -3.17
CA THR A 271 10.71 24.46 -3.00
C THR A 271 11.19 25.86 -3.37
N LYS A 272 10.60 26.53 -4.38
CA LYS A 272 11.10 27.83 -4.86
C LYS A 272 10.39 29.03 -4.25
N GLU A 273 9.06 29.00 -4.19
CA GLU A 273 8.27 30.14 -3.66
C GLU A 273 8.22 30.05 -2.13
N TYR A 274 7.88 28.88 -1.57
CA TYR A 274 7.78 28.68 -0.12
C TYR A 274 9.11 28.32 0.56
N ARG A 275 10.20 28.11 -0.22
CA ARG A 275 11.54 27.74 0.26
C ARG A 275 11.54 26.51 1.18
N MET A 276 10.58 25.60 0.95
CA MET A 276 10.45 24.36 1.69
C MET A 276 11.58 23.38 1.29
N PRO A 277 12.23 22.69 2.25
CA PRO A 277 13.14 21.58 1.96
C PRO A 277 12.48 20.55 1.03
N GLN A 278 13.26 19.97 0.11
CA GLN A 278 12.70 19.06 -0.89
C GLN A 278 11.99 17.85 -0.27
N GLU A 279 12.53 17.27 0.78
CA GLU A 279 11.94 16.11 1.48
C GLU A 279 10.58 16.47 2.10
N GLU A 280 10.48 17.65 2.73
CA GLU A 280 9.23 18.15 3.31
C GLU A 280 8.19 18.47 2.21
N ALA A 281 8.64 19.04 1.09
CA ALA A 281 7.77 19.32 -0.05
C ALA A 281 7.22 18.04 -0.68
N VAL A 282 8.05 17.00 -0.81
CA VAL A 282 7.62 15.68 -1.31
C VAL A 282 6.57 15.09 -0.35
N ALA A 283 6.86 15.06 0.95
CA ALA A 283 5.93 14.53 1.95
C ALA A 283 4.57 15.26 1.94
N LEU A 284 4.56 16.59 1.83
CA LEU A 284 3.32 17.38 1.76
C LEU A 284 2.51 17.08 0.48
N ILE A 285 3.18 16.86 -0.65
CA ILE A 285 2.50 16.52 -1.92
C ILE A 285 1.93 15.10 -1.85
N GLU A 286 2.66 14.15 -1.28
CA GLU A 286 2.18 12.79 -1.07
C GLU A 286 0.94 12.77 -0.17
N ASP A 287 0.94 13.51 0.93
CA ASP A 287 -0.24 13.67 1.80
C ASP A 287 -1.44 14.28 1.05
N CYS A 288 -1.19 15.30 0.21
CA CYS A 288 -2.21 15.83 -0.69
C CYS A 288 -2.76 14.76 -1.65
N ILE A 289 -1.91 13.92 -2.22
CA ILE A 289 -2.32 12.82 -3.12
C ILE A 289 -3.21 11.83 -2.39
N ILE A 290 -2.88 11.44 -1.16
CA ILE A 290 -3.71 10.54 -0.34
C ILE A 290 -5.08 11.16 -0.08
N HIS A 291 -5.13 12.42 0.34
CA HIS A 291 -6.40 13.13 0.52
C HIS A 291 -7.23 13.18 -0.77
N VAL A 292 -6.59 13.38 -1.92
CA VAL A 292 -7.26 13.36 -3.22
C VAL A 292 -7.76 11.97 -3.59
N LYS A 293 -6.99 10.90 -3.32
CA LYS A 293 -7.43 9.51 -3.52
C LYS A 293 -8.72 9.22 -2.73
N MET A 294 -8.87 9.83 -1.56
CA MET A 294 -10.07 9.79 -0.69
C MET A 294 -11.15 10.82 -1.08
N GLY A 295 -11.06 11.48 -2.23
CA GLY A 295 -12.13 12.36 -2.73
C GLY A 295 -12.30 13.68 -1.97
N ILE A 296 -11.22 14.20 -1.34
CA ILE A 296 -11.25 15.52 -0.66
C ILE A 296 -11.73 16.62 -1.60
N GLN A 297 -12.51 17.58 -1.09
CA GLN A 297 -12.92 18.74 -1.87
C GLN A 297 -11.81 19.81 -1.93
N PRO A 298 -11.73 20.62 -3.00
CA PRO A 298 -10.66 21.61 -3.15
C PRO A 298 -10.55 22.59 -1.98
N SER A 299 -11.68 23.00 -1.40
CA SER A 299 -11.71 23.89 -0.23
C SER A 299 -11.15 23.23 1.03
N GLN A 300 -11.37 21.92 1.22
CA GLN A 300 -10.83 21.17 2.35
C GLN A 300 -9.32 20.94 2.18
N LEU A 301 -8.88 20.65 0.95
CA LEU A 301 -7.45 20.52 0.66
C LEU A 301 -6.70 21.84 0.84
N LEU A 302 -7.31 22.97 0.47
CA LEU A 302 -6.76 24.30 0.79
C LEU A 302 -6.65 24.52 2.30
N GLN A 303 -7.66 24.15 3.09
CA GLN A 303 -7.61 24.24 4.55
C GLN A 303 -6.50 23.38 5.13
N HIS A 304 -6.29 22.18 4.58
CA HIS A 304 -5.18 21.32 4.98
C HIS A 304 -3.83 21.99 4.71
N LEU A 305 -3.64 22.53 3.49
CA LEU A 305 -2.42 23.24 3.09
C LEU A 305 -2.17 24.50 3.94
N GLN A 306 -3.23 25.18 4.41
CA GLN A 306 -3.14 26.32 5.33
C GLN A 306 -2.56 25.99 6.71
N MET A 307 -2.54 24.71 7.10
CA MET A 307 -1.89 24.30 8.35
C MET A 307 -0.36 24.26 8.23
N GLN A 308 0.16 24.10 7.01
CA GLN A 308 1.59 23.95 6.72
C GLN A 308 2.19 25.17 6.02
N LEU A 309 1.36 25.94 5.29
CA LEU A 309 1.78 27.06 4.47
C LEU A 309 1.20 28.38 4.99
N THR A 310 2.01 29.43 4.94
CA THR A 310 1.57 30.81 5.14
C THR A 310 1.35 31.49 3.79
N PHE A 311 0.23 32.21 3.66
CA PHE A 311 -0.12 32.89 2.41
C PHE A 311 0.03 34.39 2.55
N GLU A 312 0.85 35.00 1.69
CA GLU A 312 1.11 36.44 1.71
C GLU A 312 0.03 37.26 0.97
N SER A 313 -0.69 36.64 0.02
CA SER A 313 -1.71 37.32 -0.77
C SER A 313 -2.76 36.37 -1.36
N LEU A 314 -3.88 36.93 -1.83
CA LEU A 314 -4.93 36.16 -2.53
C LEU A 314 -4.41 35.61 -3.86
N GLU A 315 -3.54 36.34 -4.55
CA GLU A 315 -2.90 35.90 -5.79
C GLU A 315 -1.99 34.68 -5.55
N ALA A 316 -1.31 34.60 -4.40
CA ALA A 316 -0.53 33.42 -4.03
C ALA A 316 -1.43 32.19 -3.83
N VAL A 317 -2.57 32.37 -3.14
CA VAL A 317 -3.58 31.32 -2.98
C VAL A 317 -4.11 30.86 -4.34
N GLN A 318 -4.42 31.79 -5.26
CA GLN A 318 -4.92 31.45 -6.58
C GLN A 318 -3.91 30.65 -7.40
N ARG A 319 -2.63 31.06 -7.42
CA ARG A 319 -1.57 30.31 -8.13
C ARG A 319 -1.41 28.89 -7.57
N LEU A 320 -1.43 28.73 -6.25
CA LEU A 320 -1.40 27.41 -5.62
C LEU A 320 -2.61 26.59 -6.09
N MET A 321 -3.81 27.16 -6.01
CA MET A 321 -5.04 26.45 -6.34
C MET A 321 -5.13 26.03 -7.81
N ASP A 322 -4.60 26.82 -8.75
CA ASP A 322 -4.53 26.43 -10.16
C ASP A 322 -3.73 25.13 -10.35
N VAL A 323 -2.63 24.98 -9.61
CA VAL A 323 -1.81 23.77 -9.63
C VAL A 323 -2.47 22.63 -8.85
N VAL A 324 -3.04 22.91 -7.68
CA VAL A 324 -3.75 21.91 -6.86
C VAL A 324 -4.92 21.30 -7.65
N VAL A 325 -5.74 22.10 -8.32
CA VAL A 325 -6.84 21.58 -9.16
C VAL A 325 -6.30 20.72 -10.31
N THR A 326 -5.15 21.08 -10.88
CA THR A 326 -4.48 20.25 -11.88
C THR A 326 -4.08 18.88 -11.31
N LEU A 327 -3.48 18.86 -10.11
CA LEU A 327 -3.17 17.63 -9.38
C LEU A 327 -4.45 16.81 -9.16
N MET A 328 -5.45 17.41 -8.53
CA MET A 328 -6.71 16.76 -8.16
C MET A 328 -7.40 16.07 -9.34
N ASN A 329 -7.45 16.75 -10.49
CA ASN A 329 -8.12 16.22 -11.68
C ASN A 329 -7.35 15.08 -12.36
N ASN A 330 -6.04 14.95 -12.11
CA ASN A 330 -5.18 13.95 -12.74
C ASN A 330 -4.71 12.86 -11.77
N THR A 331 -5.06 12.94 -10.48
CA THR A 331 -4.85 11.87 -9.50
C THR A 331 -5.99 10.87 -9.57
N ARG A 332 -5.65 9.58 -9.52
CA ARG A 332 -6.63 8.49 -9.50
C ARG A 332 -7.32 8.42 -8.13
N GLN A 333 -8.63 8.25 -8.11
CA GLN A 333 -9.42 8.26 -6.87
C GLN A 333 -10.05 6.91 -6.59
N TRP A 334 -10.08 6.54 -5.31
CA TRP A 334 -10.61 5.26 -4.84
C TRP A 334 -12.13 5.17 -5.01
N TYR A 335 -12.86 6.26 -4.74
CA TYR A 335 -14.31 6.35 -4.97
C TYR A 335 -14.69 6.22 -6.45
N LEU A 336 -13.76 6.58 -7.35
CA LEU A 336 -13.93 6.51 -8.78
C LEU A 336 -13.37 5.20 -9.36
N LYS A 337 -13.19 4.16 -8.54
CA LYS A 337 -12.69 2.84 -8.97
C LYS A 337 -11.39 2.93 -9.80
N GLY A 338 -10.48 3.82 -9.37
CA GLY A 338 -9.17 4.02 -9.99
C GLY A 338 -9.15 4.98 -11.17
N TYR A 339 -10.26 5.61 -11.55
CA TYR A 339 -10.27 6.68 -12.55
C TYR A 339 -9.78 8.00 -11.95
N THR A 340 -9.24 8.86 -12.82
CA THR A 340 -9.08 10.30 -12.56
C THR A 340 -10.38 11.05 -12.92
N SER A 341 -10.63 12.21 -12.31
CA SER A 341 -11.76 13.07 -12.70
C SER A 341 -11.71 13.47 -14.17
N GLU A 342 -10.51 13.75 -14.69
CA GLU A 342 -10.29 14.15 -16.08
C GLU A 342 -10.62 13.02 -17.08
N GLU A 343 -10.31 11.76 -16.75
CA GLU A 343 -10.67 10.61 -17.58
C GLU A 343 -12.19 10.41 -17.64
N LEU A 344 -12.88 10.46 -16.50
CA LEU A 344 -14.34 10.34 -16.46
C LEU A 344 -15.03 11.47 -17.21
N PHE A 345 -14.59 12.71 -17.01
CA PHE A 345 -15.14 13.86 -17.72
C PHE A 345 -15.05 13.71 -19.24
N LYS A 346 -13.92 13.19 -19.75
CA LYS A 346 -13.75 12.89 -21.18
C LYS A 346 -14.68 11.78 -21.66
N GLN A 347 -14.85 10.72 -20.88
CA GLN A 347 -15.73 9.61 -21.22
C GLN A 347 -17.20 10.06 -21.28
N GLU A 348 -17.66 10.85 -20.31
CA GLU A 348 -18.99 11.43 -20.30
C GLU A 348 -19.19 12.37 -21.49
N LYS A 349 -18.24 13.28 -21.75
CA LYS A 349 -18.31 14.20 -22.88
C LYS A 349 -18.43 13.50 -24.22
N ASN A 350 -17.74 12.37 -24.40
CA ASN A 350 -17.84 11.55 -25.61
C ASN A 350 -19.15 10.78 -25.71
N SER A 351 -19.79 10.50 -24.56
CA SER A 351 -21.10 9.84 -24.47
C SER A 351 -22.27 10.81 -24.59
N LEU A 352 -22.04 12.12 -24.46
CA LEU A 352 -23.03 13.15 -24.72
C LEU A 352 -23.33 13.20 -26.22
N LEU A 353 -24.58 12.94 -26.58
CA LEU A 353 -25.08 13.30 -27.91
C LEU A 353 -24.88 14.81 -28.11
N PRO A 354 -24.55 15.27 -29.32
CA PRO A 354 -24.58 16.69 -29.62
C PRO A 354 -25.95 17.22 -29.21
N LEU A 355 -25.97 18.25 -28.37
CA LEU A 355 -27.20 18.98 -28.09
C LEU A 355 -27.88 19.25 -29.43
N PRO A 356 -29.17 18.91 -29.62
CA PRO A 356 -29.85 19.21 -30.87
C PRO A 356 -29.61 20.70 -31.14
N ASN A 357 -29.18 21.00 -32.37
CA ASN A 357 -28.78 22.34 -32.82
C ASN A 357 -30.00 23.29 -32.90
N LYS A 358 -30.77 23.36 -31.82
CA LYS A 358 -31.78 24.38 -31.55
C LYS A 358 -31.03 25.54 -30.95
N LYS A 359 -30.67 26.49 -31.82
CA LYS A 359 -30.36 27.87 -31.41
C LYS A 359 -31.29 28.25 -30.25
N GLY A 360 -30.69 28.57 -29.11
CA GLY A 360 -31.32 28.60 -27.78
C GLY A 360 -32.80 28.97 -27.74
N GLU A 361 -33.64 27.99 -27.41
CA GLU A 361 -35.01 28.25 -26.96
C GLU A 361 -34.95 28.48 -25.45
N VAL A 362 -35.02 29.74 -25.01
CA VAL A 362 -35.14 30.06 -23.57
C VAL A 362 -36.61 29.87 -23.17
N ILE A 363 -36.85 28.89 -22.31
CA ILE A 363 -38.16 28.59 -21.75
C ILE A 363 -38.24 29.26 -20.36
N SER A 364 -39.33 29.97 -20.09
CA SER A 364 -39.60 30.52 -18.75
C SER A 364 -39.77 29.38 -17.74
N LEU A 365 -38.99 29.36 -16.65
CA LEU A 365 -39.17 28.38 -15.57
C LEU A 365 -40.50 28.57 -14.82
N GLN A 366 -41.08 29.78 -14.84
CA GLN A 366 -42.34 30.09 -14.15
C GLN A 366 -43.58 29.72 -14.97
N THR A 367 -43.54 29.92 -16.29
CA THR A 367 -44.73 29.72 -17.16
C THR A 367 -44.62 28.54 -18.11
N ARG A 368 -43.43 27.90 -18.21
CA ARG A 368 -43.08 26.86 -19.18
C ARG A 368 -43.36 27.23 -20.65
N GLN A 369 -43.57 28.51 -20.94
CA GLN A 369 -43.79 29.02 -22.28
C GLN A 369 -42.48 29.56 -22.88
N LYS A 370 -42.40 29.52 -24.21
CA LYS A 370 -41.28 30.09 -24.97
C LYS A 370 -41.31 31.60 -24.79
N ILE A 371 -40.19 32.19 -24.35
CA ILE A 371 -40.04 33.64 -24.26
C ILE A 371 -39.40 34.13 -25.56
N GLY A 372 -40.16 34.89 -26.35
CA GLY A 372 -39.63 35.59 -27.51
C GLY A 372 -38.68 36.71 -27.09
N ARG A 373 -37.67 37.00 -27.92
CA ARG A 373 -36.67 38.08 -27.67
C ARG A 373 -37.28 39.45 -27.36
N ASN A 374 -38.48 39.73 -27.88
CA ASN A 374 -39.19 41.00 -27.67
C ASN A 374 -40.24 40.98 -26.56
N ASP A 375 -40.48 39.82 -25.92
CA ASP A 375 -41.49 39.66 -24.88
C ASP A 375 -41.03 40.30 -23.56
N PRO A 376 -41.95 40.63 -22.64
CA PRO A 376 -41.60 41.13 -21.30
C PRO A 376 -40.66 40.16 -20.57
N CYS A 377 -39.62 40.70 -19.94
CA CYS A 377 -38.62 39.90 -19.25
C CYS A 377 -39.23 39.27 -17.97
N PRO A 378 -39.07 37.95 -17.75
CA PRO A 378 -39.67 37.25 -16.60
C PRO A 378 -39.08 37.65 -15.24
N CYS A 379 -37.97 38.40 -15.21
CA CYS A 379 -37.40 38.91 -13.96
C CYS A 379 -38.19 40.08 -13.33
N GLY A 380 -39.33 40.46 -13.93
CA GLY A 380 -40.17 41.54 -13.42
C GLY A 380 -39.65 42.95 -13.69
N SER A 381 -38.60 43.11 -14.51
CA SER A 381 -37.97 44.40 -14.78
C SER A 381 -38.78 45.35 -15.69
N GLY A 382 -39.87 44.88 -16.28
CA GLY A 382 -40.68 45.63 -17.26
C GLY A 382 -40.00 45.87 -18.62
N LYS A 383 -38.75 45.42 -18.82
CA LYS A 383 -38.00 45.55 -20.08
C LYS A 383 -38.26 44.33 -21.01
N LYS A 384 -38.01 44.48 -22.31
CA LYS A 384 -38.00 43.35 -23.27
C LYS A 384 -36.87 42.37 -22.92
N PHE A 385 -37.08 41.06 -23.09
CA PHE A 385 -36.11 40.01 -22.73
C PHE A 385 -34.71 40.29 -23.28
N LYS A 386 -34.59 40.62 -24.57
CA LYS A 386 -33.30 40.97 -25.22
C LYS A 386 -32.56 42.20 -24.67
N LYS A 387 -33.21 43.01 -23.82
CA LYS A 387 -32.63 44.22 -23.20
C LYS A 387 -32.42 44.04 -21.69
N CYS A 388 -32.53 42.82 -21.19
CA CYS A 388 -32.43 42.51 -19.76
C CYS A 388 -31.71 41.17 -19.55
N CYS A 389 -32.42 40.07 -19.35
CA CYS A 389 -31.84 38.76 -19.08
C CYS A 389 -31.42 37.98 -20.34
N GLY A 390 -31.77 38.46 -21.54
CA GLY A 390 -31.44 37.83 -22.81
C GLY A 390 -30.20 38.42 -23.51
N ASN A 391 -29.28 38.97 -22.73
CA ASN A 391 -27.95 39.40 -23.19
C ASN A 391 -26.94 38.27 -22.99
#